data_AF-A0A7U9H969-F1
#
_entry.id   AF-A0A7U9H969-F1
#
_cell.length_a   1.000
_cell.length_b   1.000
_cell.length_c   1.000
_cell.angle_alpha   90.00
_cell.angle_beta   90.00
_cell.angle_gamma   90.00
#
_symmetry.space_group_name_H-M   'P 1'
#
loop_
_entity.id
_entity.type
_entity.pdbx_description
1 polymer ?
#
loop_
_entity_poly.entity_id
_entity_poly.type
_entity_poly.pdbx_seq_one_letter_code
_entity_poly.pdbx_strand_id
1 'polypeptide(L)'
;MITPRWNMRVLLALSGPPARYTETARKVAWLSNSKVHLVLRNLCDAGLVQRTEHDARHVTYAHTDRATTLLPVLPVIATWAEQYLEPKQPLPAIDQIEDSLTLLTRRHAAPILWTLKIRGETSGRALARTVMPDRNWTNIYPPLRQLVADGLVDTDGTGHPYRLSVSGEGLGRVFGALSAWSAGQPLTQAARHPVWGRQTTAQGSRAWVSHQNRTPAPAARAAVAVGPPTDRTAWNSTDLFSHAVPARPIAALPTGGIRR
;
A
#
# COMPACT_ATOMS: atom_id res chain seq x y z
N MET A 1 -16.90 7.41 11.36
CA MET A 1 -15.46 7.68 11.10
C MET A 1 -14.74 7.73 12.43
N ILE A 2 -13.85 6.77 12.73
CA ILE A 2 -12.99 6.83 13.94
C ILE A 2 -11.83 7.76 13.64
N THR A 3 -12.07 9.08 13.67
CA THR A 3 -10.99 10.09 13.84
C THR A 3 -11.57 11.47 14.10
N PRO A 4 -11.64 11.81 15.38
CA PRO A 4 -10.99 12.99 15.92
C PRO A 4 -9.81 12.56 16.81
N ARG A 5 -8.83 13.46 16.95
CA ARG A 5 -7.74 13.36 17.92
C ARG A 5 -8.30 12.86 19.26
N TRP A 6 -7.59 11.94 19.94
CA TRP A 6 -7.84 11.43 21.30
C TRP A 6 -8.62 10.11 21.42
N ASN A 7 -9.18 9.58 20.33
CA ASN A 7 -9.97 8.34 20.38
C ASN A 7 -9.18 7.14 20.91
N MET A 8 -7.93 6.94 20.45
CA MET A 8 -7.10 5.81 20.88
C MET A 8 -6.62 6.01 22.31
N ARG A 9 -6.32 7.24 22.72
CA ARG A 9 -5.97 7.54 24.12
C ARG A 9 -7.12 7.22 25.08
N VAL A 10 -8.35 7.63 24.76
CA VAL A 10 -9.53 7.31 25.59
C VAL A 10 -9.81 5.80 25.56
N LEU A 11 -9.67 5.16 24.40
CA LEU A 11 -9.80 3.71 24.30
C LEU A 11 -8.77 3.01 25.20
N LEU A 12 -7.49 3.37 25.15
CA LEU A 12 -6.47 2.80 26.03
C LEU A 12 -6.71 3.11 27.51
N ALA A 13 -7.23 4.28 27.86
CA ALA A 13 -7.59 4.62 29.24
C ALA A 13 -8.72 3.73 29.79
N LEU A 14 -9.59 3.21 28.90
CA LEU A 14 -10.63 2.23 29.22
C LEU A 14 -10.13 0.78 29.22
N SER A 15 -8.85 0.53 28.94
CA SER A 15 -8.30 -0.83 29.06
C SER A 15 -8.38 -1.29 30.53
N GLY A 16 -8.85 -2.53 30.72
CA GLY A 16 -9.10 -3.10 32.04
C GLY A 16 -10.59 -3.28 32.35
N PRO A 17 -10.98 -3.35 33.64
CA PRO A 17 -12.36 -3.60 34.03
C PRO A 17 -13.28 -2.42 33.63
N PRO A 18 -14.60 -2.67 33.50
CA PRO A 18 -15.58 -1.62 33.21
C PRO A 18 -15.45 -0.43 34.17
N ALA A 19 -15.32 0.77 33.61
CA ALA A 19 -15.04 1.99 34.39
C ALA A 19 -16.21 2.97 34.34
N ARG A 20 -16.45 3.70 35.44
CA ARG A 20 -17.43 4.79 35.47
C ARG A 20 -16.93 6.00 34.68
N TYR A 21 -17.84 6.87 34.25
CA TYR A 21 -17.47 8.14 33.58
C TYR A 21 -16.44 8.95 34.38
N THR A 22 -16.61 9.07 35.70
CA THR A 22 -15.70 9.83 36.57
C THR A 22 -14.32 9.19 36.70
N GLU A 23 -14.23 7.87 36.63
CA GLU A 23 -12.95 7.15 36.59
C GLU A 23 -12.24 7.37 35.25
N THR A 24 -12.98 7.24 34.13
CA THR A 24 -12.44 7.54 32.81
C THR A 24 -11.97 8.99 32.72
N ALA A 25 -12.80 9.95 33.15
CA ALA A 25 -12.47 11.37 33.12
C ALA A 25 -11.22 11.70 33.96
N ARG A 26 -11.01 11.01 35.10
CA ARG A 26 -9.76 11.14 35.89
C ARG A 26 -8.55 10.63 35.13
N LYS A 27 -8.64 9.49 34.44
CA LYS A 27 -7.54 8.93 33.63
C LYS A 27 -7.16 9.83 32.45
N VAL A 28 -8.10 10.63 31.94
CA VAL A 28 -7.87 11.58 30.84
C VAL A 28 -8.12 13.03 31.26
N ALA A 29 -7.67 13.42 32.45
CA ALA A 29 -7.92 14.75 33.03
C ALA A 29 -7.41 15.94 32.19
N TRP A 30 -6.55 15.69 31.20
CA TRP A 30 -6.10 16.67 30.21
C TRP A 30 -7.15 16.97 29.12
N LEU A 31 -8.26 16.23 29.08
CA LEU A 31 -9.44 16.50 28.24
C LEU A 31 -10.55 17.17 29.05
N SER A 32 -11.24 18.14 28.44
CA SER A 32 -12.44 18.68 29.05
C SER A 32 -13.56 17.64 29.10
N ASN A 33 -14.42 17.72 30.12
CA ASN A 33 -15.55 16.80 30.31
C ASN A 33 -16.43 16.68 29.05
N SER A 34 -16.74 17.80 28.39
CA SER A 34 -17.53 17.79 27.15
C SER A 34 -16.86 16.99 26.04
N LYS A 35 -15.52 17.03 25.94
CA LYS A 35 -14.76 16.24 24.95
C LYS A 35 -14.75 14.77 25.31
N VAL A 36 -14.57 14.42 26.58
CA VAL A 36 -14.62 13.03 27.05
C VAL A 36 -15.99 12.42 26.71
N HIS A 37 -17.08 13.16 26.99
CA HIS A 37 -18.43 12.72 26.64
C HIS A 37 -18.60 12.50 25.14
N LEU A 38 -18.16 13.45 24.30
CA LEU A 38 -18.23 13.33 22.84
C LEU A 38 -17.43 12.14 22.32
N VAL A 39 -16.21 11.94 22.82
CA VAL A 39 -15.36 10.81 22.41
C VAL A 39 -15.97 9.47 22.83
N LEU A 40 -16.45 9.35 24.08
CA LEU A 40 -17.13 8.14 24.55
C LEU A 40 -18.36 7.82 23.71
N ARG A 41 -19.19 8.82 23.41
CA ARG A 41 -20.34 8.65 22.52
C ARG A 41 -19.91 8.15 21.15
N ASN A 42 -18.92 8.78 20.53
CA ASN A 42 -18.42 8.37 19.21
C ASN A 42 -17.84 6.94 19.23
N LEU A 43 -17.19 6.53 20.32
CA LEU A 43 -16.67 5.17 20.49
C LEU A 43 -17.79 4.15 20.71
N CYS A 44 -18.89 4.54 21.36
CA CYS A 44 -20.10 3.72 21.48
C CYS A 44 -20.80 3.59 20.11
N ASP A 45 -20.99 4.70 19.41
CA ASP A 45 -21.60 4.73 18.07
C ASP A 45 -20.77 3.91 17.06
N ALA A 46 -19.45 3.85 17.24
CA ALA A 46 -18.54 3.01 16.46
C ALA A 46 -18.51 1.53 16.90
N GLY A 47 -19.20 1.16 17.97
CA GLY A 47 -19.21 -0.19 18.53
C GLY A 47 -17.85 -0.63 19.10
N LEU A 48 -17.01 0.31 19.53
CA LEU A 48 -15.73 0.02 20.19
C LEU A 48 -15.88 0.00 21.71
N VAL A 49 -16.74 0.85 22.26
CA VAL A 49 -17.02 0.91 23.69
C VAL A 49 -18.48 0.51 23.93
N GLN A 50 -18.71 -0.33 24.92
CA GLN A 50 -20.03 -0.66 25.40
C GLN A 50 -20.38 0.23 26.59
N ARG A 51 -21.51 0.93 26.51
CA ARG A 51 -22.13 1.61 27.66
C ARG A 51 -23.12 0.63 28.31
N THR A 52 -22.91 0.33 29.58
CA THR A 52 -23.81 -0.49 30.40
C THR A 52 -24.42 0.36 31.48
N GLU A 53 -25.75 0.42 31.50
CA GLU A 53 -26.52 1.10 32.53
C GLU A 53 -26.99 0.08 33.56
N HIS A 54 -26.56 0.25 34.81
CA HIS A 54 -26.92 -0.63 35.92
C HIS A 54 -28.10 -0.04 36.71
N ASP A 55 -28.13 1.28 36.86
CA ASP A 55 -29.24 2.05 37.43
C ASP A 55 -29.25 3.48 36.85
N ALA A 56 -30.24 4.30 37.19
CA ALA A 56 -30.42 5.67 36.67
C ALA A 56 -29.24 6.63 36.93
N ARG A 57 -28.33 6.30 37.86
CA ARG A 57 -27.14 7.08 38.22
C ARG A 57 -25.83 6.30 38.01
N HIS A 58 -25.90 5.02 37.66
CA HIS A 58 -24.75 4.14 37.54
C HIS A 58 -24.60 3.60 36.12
N VAL A 59 -23.65 4.19 35.41
CA VAL A 59 -23.27 3.81 34.05
C VAL A 59 -21.79 3.47 34.03
N THR A 60 -21.43 2.35 33.40
CA THR A 60 -20.06 1.92 33.16
C THR A 60 -19.76 1.82 31.67
N TYR A 61 -18.50 2.04 31.32
CA TYR A 61 -17.96 1.93 29.97
C TYR A 61 -16.87 0.86 29.94
N ALA A 62 -16.95 -0.04 28.97
CA ALA A 62 -15.97 -1.11 28.78
C ALA A 62 -15.63 -1.29 27.30
N HIS A 63 -14.53 -1.96 27.00
CA HIS A 63 -14.24 -2.39 25.63
C HIS A 63 -15.24 -3.45 25.17
N THR A 64 -15.57 -3.39 23.89
CA THR A 64 -16.19 -4.51 23.19
C THR A 64 -15.11 -5.50 22.72
N ASP A 65 -15.49 -6.72 22.33
CA ASP A 65 -14.57 -7.67 21.69
C ASP A 65 -13.92 -7.08 20.42
N ARG A 66 -14.67 -6.23 19.70
CA ARG A 66 -14.17 -5.51 18.53
C ARG A 66 -13.07 -4.51 18.88
N ALA A 67 -13.16 -3.84 20.03
CA ALA A 67 -12.08 -2.97 20.51
C ALA A 67 -10.87 -3.78 20.97
N THR A 68 -11.08 -4.91 21.66
CA THR A 68 -9.98 -5.79 22.10
C THR A 68 -9.18 -6.30 20.90
N THR A 69 -9.86 -6.66 19.81
CA THR A 69 -9.21 -7.08 18.54
C THR A 69 -8.55 -5.94 17.77
N LEU A 70 -8.86 -4.67 18.08
CA LEU A 70 -8.19 -3.50 17.51
C LEU A 70 -6.83 -3.24 18.16
N LEU A 71 -6.67 -3.55 19.45
CA LEU A 71 -5.44 -3.25 20.21
C LEU A 71 -4.16 -3.78 19.54
N PRO A 72 -4.10 -5.01 18.99
CA PRO A 72 -2.91 -5.50 18.31
C PRO A 72 -2.63 -4.84 16.95
N VAL A 73 -3.55 -4.04 16.40
CA VAL A 73 -3.32 -3.22 15.20
C VAL A 73 -2.51 -1.97 15.53
N LEU A 74 -2.64 -1.43 16.75
CA LEU A 74 -1.99 -0.18 17.14
C LEU A 74 -0.45 -0.24 17.05
N PRO A 75 0.23 -1.33 17.49
CA PRO A 75 1.66 -1.48 17.27
C PRO A 75 2.07 -1.49 15.80
N VAL A 76 1.23 -2.02 14.90
CA VAL A 76 1.53 -2.02 13.44
C VAL A 76 1.58 -0.59 12.90
N ILE A 77 0.67 0.27 13.37
CA ILE A 77 0.66 1.69 13.03
C ILE A 77 1.89 2.38 13.62
N ALA A 78 2.20 2.13 14.90
CA ALA A 78 3.36 2.72 15.57
C ALA A 78 4.67 2.34 14.86
N THR A 79 4.90 1.06 14.57
CA THR A 79 6.11 0.61 13.86
C THR A 79 6.24 1.23 12.47
N TRP A 80 5.13 1.38 11.73
CA TRP A 80 5.17 2.10 10.46
C TRP A 80 5.54 3.57 10.65
N ALA A 81 4.95 4.24 11.65
CA ALA A 81 5.26 5.63 11.96
C ALA A 81 6.73 5.81 12.34
N GLU A 82 7.26 4.99 13.25
CA GLU A 82 8.66 5.01 13.66
C GLU A 82 9.62 4.79 12.49
N GLN A 83 9.25 3.93 11.55
CA GLN A 83 10.09 3.60 10.40
C GLN A 83 10.09 4.70 9.33
N TYR A 84 9.00 5.44 9.16
CA TYR A 84 8.78 6.26 7.97
C TYR A 84 8.40 7.73 8.22
N LEU A 85 7.87 8.05 9.40
CA LEU A 85 7.60 9.42 9.80
C LEU A 85 8.76 9.85 10.71
N GLU A 86 9.75 10.56 10.16
CA GLU A 86 10.81 11.15 10.98
C GLU A 86 10.18 12.04 12.06
N PRO A 87 10.25 11.66 13.35
CA PRO A 87 9.62 12.46 14.37
C PRO A 87 10.53 13.66 14.66
N LYS A 88 9.99 14.88 14.62
CA LYS A 88 10.73 16.10 14.99
C LYS A 88 11.33 16.03 16.40
N GLN A 89 10.79 15.16 17.25
CA GLN A 89 11.25 14.83 18.59
C GLN A 89 10.76 13.41 18.93
N PRO A 90 11.47 12.59 19.72
CA PRO A 90 10.96 11.29 20.15
C PRO A 90 9.60 11.44 20.86
N LEU A 91 8.54 11.01 20.17
CA LEU A 91 7.16 11.06 20.65
C LEU A 91 6.78 9.73 21.30
N PRO A 92 5.95 9.73 22.35
CA PRO A 92 5.35 8.49 22.87
C PRO A 92 4.60 7.73 21.77
N ALA A 93 4.62 6.40 21.80
CA ALA A 93 4.01 5.56 20.76
C ALA A 93 2.53 5.90 20.50
N ILE A 94 1.76 6.24 21.54
CA ILE A 94 0.36 6.63 21.40
C ILE A 94 0.17 7.94 20.62
N ASP A 95 1.13 8.86 20.71
CA ASP A 95 1.08 10.14 19.99
C ASP A 95 1.35 9.88 18.51
N GLN A 96 2.34 9.04 18.22
CA GLN A 96 2.65 8.60 16.86
C GLN A 96 1.47 7.87 16.21
N ILE A 97 0.76 7.02 16.96
CA ILE A 97 -0.44 6.33 16.48
C ILE A 97 -1.54 7.33 16.12
N GLU A 98 -1.85 8.28 17.02
CA GLU A 98 -2.89 9.29 16.80
C GLU A 98 -2.56 10.21 15.62
N ASP A 99 -1.29 10.63 15.49
CA ASP A 99 -0.82 11.46 14.39
C ASP A 99 -0.87 10.70 13.06
N SER A 100 -0.46 9.43 13.06
CA SER A 100 -0.56 8.55 11.89
C SER A 100 -2.01 8.34 11.46
N LEU A 101 -2.92 8.06 12.40
CA LEU A 101 -4.34 7.93 12.11
C LEU A 101 -4.91 9.23 11.56
N THR A 102 -4.52 10.38 12.11
CA THR A 102 -4.93 11.69 11.61
C THR A 102 -4.49 11.91 10.16
N LEU A 103 -3.25 11.52 9.83
CA LEU A 103 -2.71 11.56 8.47
C LEU A 103 -3.47 10.62 7.50
N LEU A 104 -3.75 9.39 7.92
CA LEU A 104 -4.40 8.39 7.06
C LEU A 104 -5.89 8.64 6.81
N THR A 105 -6.55 9.30 7.76
CA THR A 105 -8.00 9.53 7.73
C THR A 105 -8.37 10.90 7.15
N ARG A 106 -7.37 11.69 6.73
CA ARG A 106 -7.65 12.95 6.03
C ARG A 106 -8.51 12.72 4.81
N ARG A 107 -9.36 13.70 4.54
CA ARG A 107 -10.27 13.69 3.41
C ARG A 107 -9.50 13.43 2.11
N HIS A 108 -9.95 12.45 1.33
CA HIS A 108 -9.36 12.02 0.07
C HIS A 108 -7.99 11.31 0.15
N ALA A 109 -7.34 11.17 1.31
CA ALA A 109 -6.05 10.48 1.42
C ALA A 109 -6.14 9.01 0.99
N ALA A 110 -7.00 8.23 1.65
CA ALA A 110 -7.19 6.81 1.36
C ALA A 110 -7.48 6.50 -0.13
N PRO A 111 -8.46 7.14 -0.81
CA PRO A 111 -8.74 6.83 -2.21
C PRO A 111 -7.62 7.26 -3.18
N ILE A 112 -6.86 8.32 -2.87
CA ILE A 112 -5.68 8.71 -3.65
C ILE A 112 -4.61 7.62 -3.53
N LEU A 113 -4.23 7.24 -2.31
CA LEU A 113 -3.23 6.23 -2.04
C LEU A 113 -3.59 4.89 -2.69
N TRP A 114 -4.87 4.50 -2.59
CA TRP A 114 -5.38 3.28 -3.22
C TRP A 114 -5.28 3.32 -4.74
N THR A 115 -5.64 4.44 -5.37
CA THR A 115 -5.55 4.60 -6.82
C THR A 115 -4.11 4.51 -7.30
N LEU A 116 -3.18 5.18 -6.60
CA LEU A 116 -1.75 5.10 -6.88
C LEU A 116 -1.20 3.69 -6.67
N LYS A 117 -1.67 2.96 -5.65
CA LYS A 117 -1.25 1.57 -5.41
C LYS A 117 -1.64 0.64 -6.56
N ILE A 118 -2.85 0.79 -7.10
CA ILE A 118 -3.35 -0.06 -8.19
C ILE A 118 -2.73 0.34 -9.53
N ARG A 119 -2.64 1.64 -9.81
CA ARG A 119 -2.28 2.16 -11.14
C ARG A 119 -0.80 2.49 -11.30
N GLY A 120 -0.05 2.54 -10.20
CA GLY A 120 1.30 3.07 -10.19
C GLY A 120 1.30 4.57 -10.47
N GLU A 121 2.25 5.01 -11.31
CA GLU A 121 2.42 6.42 -11.64
C GLU A 121 1.20 6.99 -12.37
N THR A 122 0.56 8.00 -11.77
CA THR A 122 -0.71 8.54 -12.27
C THR A 122 -0.71 10.07 -12.23
N SER A 123 -1.16 10.72 -13.31
CA SER A 123 -1.28 12.18 -13.34
C SER A 123 -2.38 12.69 -12.41
N GLY A 124 -2.22 13.92 -11.89
CA GLY A 124 -3.22 14.56 -11.03
C GLY A 124 -4.62 14.62 -11.66
N ARG A 125 -4.72 14.85 -12.97
CA ARG A 125 -6.00 14.85 -13.70
C ARG A 125 -6.64 13.46 -13.74
N ALA A 126 -5.86 12.40 -13.93
CA ALA A 126 -6.38 11.03 -13.90
C ALA A 126 -6.81 10.61 -12.49
N LEU A 127 -6.09 11.05 -11.44
CA LEU A 127 -6.50 10.88 -10.05
C LEU A 127 -7.81 11.61 -9.75
N ALA A 128 -7.95 12.87 -10.19
CA ALA A 128 -9.17 13.65 -10.00
C ALA A 128 -10.41 12.95 -10.59
N ARG A 129 -10.29 12.42 -11.81
CA ARG A 129 -11.39 11.68 -12.47
C ARG A 129 -11.81 10.43 -11.72
N THR A 130 -10.90 9.82 -10.95
CA THR A 130 -11.17 8.56 -10.24
C THR A 130 -11.65 8.82 -8.81
N VAL A 131 -11.03 9.77 -8.11
CA VAL A 131 -11.29 10.04 -6.68
C VAL A 131 -12.40 11.07 -6.47
N MET A 132 -12.61 11.98 -7.43
CA MET A 132 -13.49 13.15 -7.29
C MET A 132 -14.27 13.42 -8.59
N PRO A 133 -15.08 12.46 -9.09
CA PRO A 133 -15.75 12.57 -10.39
C PRO A 133 -16.69 13.78 -10.49
N ASP A 134 -17.37 14.13 -9.39
CA ASP A 134 -18.40 15.18 -9.36
C ASP A 134 -17.86 16.57 -8.93
N ARG A 135 -16.54 16.73 -8.81
CA ARG A 135 -15.92 18.00 -8.37
C ARG A 135 -14.99 18.55 -9.44
N ASN A 136 -14.72 19.86 -9.36
CA ASN A 136 -13.68 20.46 -10.17
C ASN A 136 -12.35 19.73 -9.92
N TRP A 137 -11.71 19.28 -11.00
CA TRP A 137 -10.50 18.47 -10.98
C TRP A 137 -9.34 19.14 -10.26
N THR A 138 -9.30 20.48 -10.20
CA THR A 138 -8.29 21.24 -9.47
C THR A 138 -8.32 21.00 -7.95
N ASN A 139 -9.44 20.52 -7.40
CA ASN A 139 -9.58 20.19 -5.99
C ASN A 139 -8.74 18.97 -5.56
N ILE A 140 -8.16 18.23 -6.50
CA ILE A 140 -7.24 17.12 -6.19
C ILE A 140 -5.88 17.62 -5.69
N TYR A 141 -5.47 18.83 -6.07
CA TYR A 141 -4.12 19.32 -5.79
C TYR A 141 -3.86 19.66 -4.33
N PRO A 142 -4.79 20.29 -3.57
CA PRO A 142 -4.59 20.48 -2.15
C PRO A 142 -4.30 19.18 -1.36
N PRO A 143 -5.10 18.10 -1.46
CA PRO A 143 -4.78 16.85 -0.78
C PRO A 143 -3.52 16.18 -1.34
N LEU A 144 -3.23 16.27 -2.64
CA LEU A 144 -1.98 15.73 -3.20
C LEU A 144 -0.73 16.44 -2.66
N ARG A 145 -0.73 17.78 -2.63
CA ARG A 145 0.38 18.53 -2.05
C ARG A 145 0.58 18.19 -0.58
N GLN A 146 -0.51 17.96 0.15
CA GLN A 146 -0.42 17.53 1.53
C GLN A 146 0.19 16.11 1.66
N LEU A 147 -0.21 15.17 0.81
CA LEU A 147 0.36 13.81 0.82
C LEU A 147 1.85 13.80 0.43
N VAL A 148 2.27 14.70 -0.47
CA VAL A 148 3.68 14.92 -0.80
C VAL A 148 4.43 15.52 0.40
N ALA A 149 3.85 16.52 1.07
CA ALA A 149 4.45 17.14 2.25
C ALA A 149 4.52 16.17 3.45
N ASP A 150 3.53 15.27 3.58
CA ASP A 150 3.49 14.19 4.56
C ASP A 150 4.41 13.01 4.14
N GLY A 151 5.08 13.10 2.98
CA GLY A 151 6.05 12.13 2.48
C GLY A 151 5.46 10.83 1.94
N LEU A 152 4.14 10.70 1.79
CA LEU A 152 3.45 9.47 1.36
C LEU A 152 3.39 9.28 -0.16
N VAL A 153 3.57 10.37 -0.91
CA VAL A 153 3.45 10.42 -2.36
C VAL A 153 4.64 11.19 -2.90
N ASP A 154 5.27 10.69 -3.95
CA ASP A 154 6.34 11.37 -4.66
C ASP A 154 5.85 11.93 -5.99
N THR A 155 6.52 12.99 -6.46
CA THR A 155 6.35 13.55 -7.80
C THR A 155 7.65 14.23 -8.22
N ASP A 156 7.99 14.17 -9.51
CA ASP A 156 9.21 14.77 -10.05
C ASP A 156 9.05 16.29 -10.33
N GLY A 157 7.95 16.88 -9.85
CA GLY A 157 7.68 18.31 -9.92
C GLY A 157 6.32 18.64 -10.53
N THR A 158 6.09 19.92 -10.80
CA THR A 158 4.80 20.39 -11.33
C THR A 158 4.50 19.76 -12.68
N GLY A 159 3.33 19.13 -12.82
CA GLY A 159 2.89 18.51 -14.07
C GLY A 159 3.37 17.07 -14.28
N HIS A 160 4.30 16.58 -13.45
CA HIS A 160 4.74 15.19 -13.47
C HIS A 160 3.69 14.27 -12.81
N PRO A 161 3.68 12.97 -13.15
CA PRO A 161 2.82 12.02 -12.47
C PRO A 161 3.18 11.91 -10.98
N TYR A 162 2.21 11.43 -10.21
CA TYR A 162 2.37 11.10 -8.80
C TYR A 162 2.54 9.60 -8.67
N ARG A 163 3.36 9.17 -7.71
CA ARG A 163 3.57 7.75 -7.36
C ARG A 163 3.58 7.60 -5.85
N LEU A 164 3.36 6.39 -5.34
CA LEU A 164 3.59 6.14 -3.92
C LEU A 164 5.08 6.28 -3.60
N SER A 165 5.39 6.95 -2.50
CA SER A 165 6.73 6.95 -1.94
C SER A 165 7.02 5.64 -1.23
N VAL A 166 8.25 5.46 -0.73
CA VAL A 166 8.62 4.29 0.09
C VAL A 166 7.76 4.20 1.36
N SER A 167 7.44 5.33 2.01
CA SER A 167 6.57 5.35 3.19
C SER A 167 5.12 5.05 2.84
N GLY A 168 4.64 5.57 1.70
CA GLY A 168 3.32 5.28 1.14
C GLY A 168 3.15 3.80 0.79
N GLU A 169 4.18 3.16 0.26
CA GLU A 169 4.23 1.71 0.05
C GLU A 169 4.26 0.93 1.37
N GLY A 170 4.98 1.44 2.37
CA GLY A 170 5.03 0.88 3.72
C GLY A 170 3.67 0.77 4.41
N LEU A 171 2.68 1.58 4.01
CA LEU A 171 1.32 1.53 4.52
C LEU A 171 0.59 0.21 4.21
N GLY A 172 1.15 -0.64 3.35
CA GLY A 172 0.59 -1.95 3.05
C GLY A 172 0.27 -2.78 4.31
N ARG A 173 1.18 -2.77 5.29
CA ARG A 173 0.99 -3.49 6.56
C ARG A 173 -0.14 -2.88 7.40
N VAL A 174 -0.22 -1.55 7.44
CA VAL A 174 -1.24 -0.81 8.19
C VAL A 174 -2.62 -1.02 7.58
N PHE A 175 -2.78 -0.80 6.27
CA PHE A 175 -4.05 -0.99 5.60
C PHE A 175 -4.48 -2.46 5.56
N GLY A 176 -3.54 -3.40 5.42
CA GLY A 176 -3.82 -4.82 5.54
C GLY A 176 -4.37 -5.19 6.92
N ALA A 177 -3.74 -4.70 8.00
CA ALA A 177 -4.17 -4.97 9.37
C ALA A 177 -5.53 -4.33 9.68
N LEU A 178 -5.73 -3.06 9.30
CA LEU A 178 -7.01 -2.36 9.46
C LEU A 178 -8.14 -3.03 8.67
N SER A 179 -7.85 -3.51 7.46
CA SER A 179 -8.83 -4.20 6.63
C SER A 179 -9.22 -5.54 7.24
N ALA A 180 -8.25 -6.36 7.65
CA ALA A 180 -8.50 -7.63 8.33
C ALA A 180 -9.35 -7.41 9.60
N TRP A 181 -8.95 -6.46 10.45
CA TRP A 181 -9.71 -6.10 11.64
C TRP A 181 -11.13 -5.63 11.32
N SER A 182 -11.30 -4.73 10.34
CA SER A 182 -12.63 -4.21 9.98
C SER A 182 -13.58 -5.29 9.46
N ALA A 183 -13.04 -6.34 8.84
CA ALA A 183 -13.76 -7.51 8.35
C ALA A 183 -13.93 -8.61 9.43
N GLY A 184 -13.48 -8.38 10.67
CA GLY A 184 -13.51 -9.37 11.75
C GLY A 184 -12.60 -10.58 11.50
N GLN A 185 -11.61 -10.45 10.61
CA GLN A 185 -10.67 -11.50 10.28
C GLN A 185 -9.42 -11.45 11.18
N PRO A 186 -8.74 -12.59 11.41
CA PRO A 186 -7.46 -12.61 12.12
C PRO A 186 -6.41 -11.75 11.42
N LEU A 187 -5.55 -11.07 12.19
CA LEU A 187 -4.46 -10.23 11.66
C LEU A 187 -3.45 -11.00 10.80
N THR A 188 -3.37 -12.32 10.93
CA THR A 188 -2.56 -13.18 10.05
C THR A 188 -3.03 -13.11 8.59
N GLN A 189 -4.29 -12.73 8.33
CA GLN A 189 -4.82 -12.51 6.98
C GLN A 189 -4.46 -11.12 6.41
N ALA A 190 -3.91 -10.20 7.20
CA ALA A 190 -3.56 -8.85 6.74
C ALA A 190 -2.65 -8.86 5.51
N ALA A 191 -1.69 -9.81 5.46
CA ALA A 191 -0.77 -9.95 4.34
C ALA A 191 -1.44 -10.41 3.04
N ARG A 192 -2.65 -10.97 3.09
CA ARG A 192 -3.42 -11.45 1.92
C ARG A 192 -4.34 -10.39 1.33
N HIS A 193 -4.28 -9.15 1.83
CA HIS A 193 -5.12 -8.07 1.33
C HIS A 193 -4.90 -7.85 -0.19
N PRO A 194 -5.96 -7.72 -1.01
CA PRO A 194 -5.85 -7.77 -2.47
C PRO A 194 -5.00 -6.65 -3.09
N VAL A 195 -4.96 -5.47 -2.44
CA VAL A 195 -4.23 -4.29 -2.94
C VAL A 195 -2.97 -3.99 -2.13
N TRP A 196 -3.12 -3.95 -0.81
CA TRP A 196 -2.08 -3.64 0.18
C TRP A 196 -1.36 -4.85 0.81
N GLY A 197 -1.72 -6.07 0.44
CA GLY A 197 -1.06 -7.27 0.95
C GLY A 197 0.37 -7.40 0.42
N ARG A 198 1.12 -8.33 1.00
CA ARG A 198 2.41 -8.72 0.41
C ARG A 198 2.04 -9.33 -0.93
N GLN A 199 2.46 -8.71 -2.03
CA GLN A 199 2.46 -9.41 -3.31
C GLN A 199 3.32 -10.63 -3.06
N THR A 200 2.70 -11.80 -2.88
CA THR A 200 3.40 -13.05 -3.09
C THR A 200 3.89 -12.88 -4.51
N THR A 201 5.18 -12.67 -4.69
CA THR A 201 5.90 -12.97 -5.91
C THR A 201 5.79 -14.48 -6.12
N ALA A 202 4.56 -14.98 -6.30
CA ALA A 202 4.25 -16.16 -7.08
C ALA A 202 4.29 -15.75 -8.57
N GLN A 203 5.34 -15.02 -8.94
CA GLN A 203 6.07 -15.24 -10.18
C GLN A 203 7.22 -16.22 -9.88
N GLY A 204 6.93 -17.29 -9.13
CA GLY A 204 7.48 -18.57 -9.54
C GLY A 204 6.88 -18.81 -10.91
N SER A 205 7.68 -18.51 -11.94
CA SER A 205 7.51 -18.99 -13.30
C SER A 205 6.06 -19.40 -13.62
N ARG A 206 5.27 -18.45 -14.15
CA ARG A 206 4.40 -18.86 -15.26
C ARG A 206 5.36 -19.33 -16.35
N ALA A 207 5.83 -20.58 -16.20
CA ALA A 207 6.39 -21.36 -17.25
C ALA A 207 5.35 -21.26 -18.33
N TRP A 208 5.69 -20.48 -19.35
CA TRP A 208 4.96 -20.47 -20.59
C TRP A 208 4.79 -21.93 -20.97
N VAL A 209 3.56 -22.43 -20.91
CA VAL A 209 3.20 -23.67 -21.58
C VAL A 209 3.11 -23.33 -23.07
N SER A 210 4.26 -22.98 -23.65
CA SER A 210 4.48 -23.13 -25.07
C SER A 210 4.57 -24.63 -25.30
N HIS A 211 3.47 -25.21 -25.79
CA HIS A 211 3.40 -26.44 -26.56
C HIS A 211 4.42 -27.53 -26.16
N GLN A 212 3.96 -28.48 -25.35
CA GLN A 212 4.65 -29.74 -25.11
C GLN A 212 5.15 -30.34 -26.43
N ASN A 213 6.46 -30.57 -26.48
CA ASN A 213 7.14 -31.22 -27.58
C ASN A 213 6.63 -32.66 -27.75
N ARG A 214 6.32 -32.99 -29.01
CA ARG A 214 6.50 -34.27 -29.69
C ARG A 214 6.14 -35.57 -28.95
N THR A 215 5.10 -36.19 -29.49
CA THR A 215 4.87 -37.64 -29.58
C THR A 215 6.17 -38.47 -29.70
N PRO A 216 6.36 -39.55 -28.92
CA PRO A 216 7.46 -40.48 -29.16
C PRO A 216 7.16 -41.34 -30.40
N ALA A 217 8.09 -41.38 -31.35
CA ALA A 217 8.08 -42.29 -32.49
C ALA A 217 8.46 -43.72 -32.02
N PRO A 218 7.86 -44.78 -32.60
CA PRO A 218 8.19 -46.14 -32.20
C PRO A 218 9.56 -46.58 -32.75
N ALA A 219 10.21 -47.45 -31.98
CA ALA A 219 11.57 -47.95 -32.19
C ALA A 219 11.74 -48.67 -33.54
N ALA A 220 12.72 -48.21 -34.34
CA ALA A 220 13.25 -48.96 -35.48
C ALA A 220 14.53 -49.70 -35.06
N ARG A 221 14.57 -50.99 -35.41
CA ARG A 221 15.63 -51.95 -35.11
C ARG A 221 16.96 -51.59 -35.79
N ALA A 222 18.03 -51.96 -35.13
CA ALA A 222 19.41 -51.89 -35.59
C ALA A 222 19.70 -52.80 -36.80
N ALA A 223 20.58 -52.34 -37.70
CA ALA A 223 21.47 -53.22 -38.46
C ALA A 223 22.72 -52.47 -39.00
N VAL A 224 23.86 -52.87 -38.44
CA VAL A 224 25.18 -53.13 -39.03
C VAL A 224 25.99 -52.00 -39.68
N ALA A 225 27.21 -51.85 -39.16
CA ALA A 225 28.27 -50.92 -39.50
C ALA A 225 29.24 -51.45 -40.57
N VAL A 226 29.87 -50.56 -41.35
CA VAL A 226 31.24 -50.71 -41.89
C VAL A 226 31.88 -49.32 -42.14
N GLY A 227 33.00 -49.04 -41.45
CA GLY A 227 34.23 -48.43 -42.01
C GLY A 227 34.43 -46.88 -42.03
N PRO A 228 35.65 -46.34 -41.73
CA PRO A 228 35.92 -44.91 -41.38
C PRO A 228 36.77 -44.17 -42.46
N PRO A 229 37.41 -42.96 -42.28
CA PRO A 229 37.55 -42.12 -41.08
C PRO A 229 37.44 -40.57 -41.25
N THR A 230 37.54 -39.89 -40.08
CA THR A 230 38.00 -38.50 -39.81
C THR A 230 37.27 -37.31 -40.45
N ASP A 231 36.55 -36.51 -39.66
CA ASP A 231 37.18 -35.35 -39.02
C ASP A 231 36.30 -34.72 -37.94
N ARG A 232 36.98 -34.19 -36.93
CA ARG A 232 36.43 -33.73 -35.66
C ARG A 232 36.24 -32.21 -35.71
N THR A 233 35.05 -31.73 -36.06
CA THR A 233 34.71 -30.30 -35.98
C THR A 233 33.95 -29.99 -34.69
N ALA A 234 34.65 -29.30 -33.79
CA ALA A 234 34.10 -28.68 -32.61
C ALA A 234 33.05 -27.63 -33.01
N TRP A 235 31.86 -27.71 -32.41
CA TRP A 235 30.79 -26.76 -32.66
C TRP A 235 31.03 -25.51 -31.80
N ASN A 236 31.34 -24.38 -32.45
CA ASN A 236 31.45 -23.07 -31.82
C ASN A 236 30.12 -22.31 -31.97
N SER A 237 29.63 -21.73 -30.87
CA SER A 237 28.31 -21.12 -30.73
C SER A 237 28.15 -19.75 -31.41
N THR A 238 29.05 -19.34 -32.30
CA THR A 238 29.11 -17.98 -32.84
C THR A 238 28.52 -17.81 -34.25
N ASP A 239 28.04 -18.89 -34.89
CA ASP A 239 27.52 -18.84 -36.27
C ASP A 239 25.98 -18.68 -36.39
N LEU A 240 25.27 -18.36 -35.31
CA LEU A 240 23.80 -18.37 -35.31
C LEU A 240 23.12 -17.07 -35.79
N PHE A 241 23.85 -16.01 -36.12
CA PHE A 241 23.22 -14.74 -36.57
C PHE A 241 24.00 -14.06 -37.70
N SER A 242 23.95 -14.63 -38.90
CA SER A 242 24.25 -13.90 -40.14
C SER A 242 22.97 -13.67 -40.94
N HIS A 243 22.27 -12.57 -40.64
CA HIS A 243 21.39 -11.95 -41.62
C HIS A 243 21.99 -10.60 -42.00
N ALA A 244 22.58 -10.58 -43.20
CA ALA A 244 23.12 -9.39 -43.84
C ALA A 244 22.00 -8.36 -44.09
N VAL A 245 22.25 -7.12 -43.65
CA VAL A 245 21.43 -5.95 -44.00
C VAL A 245 21.91 -5.46 -45.38
N PRO A 246 21.04 -5.35 -46.41
CA PRO A 246 21.45 -4.75 -47.67
C PRO A 246 21.68 -3.24 -47.51
N ALA A 247 22.86 -2.79 -47.94
CA ALA A 247 23.30 -1.41 -47.89
C ALA A 247 22.45 -0.51 -48.80
N ARG A 248 22.01 0.63 -48.25
CA ARG A 248 21.34 1.72 -48.96
C ARG A 248 22.41 2.61 -49.63
N PRO A 249 22.34 2.88 -50.94
CA PRO A 249 23.35 3.71 -51.60
C PRO A 249 23.20 5.19 -51.20
N ILE A 250 24.31 5.76 -50.73
CA ILE A 250 24.50 7.18 -50.44
C ILE A 250 24.78 7.87 -51.78
N ALA A 251 23.88 8.76 -52.20
CA ALA A 251 24.13 9.65 -53.33
C ALA A 251 25.09 10.77 -52.91
N ALA A 252 26.19 10.88 -53.65
CA ALA A 252 27.26 11.84 -53.43
C ALA A 252 26.82 13.29 -53.74
N LEU A 253 27.24 14.20 -52.87
CA LEU A 253 27.24 15.64 -53.07
C LEU A 253 28.33 16.02 -54.10
N PRO A 254 28.01 16.78 -55.16
CA PRO A 254 29.02 17.49 -55.93
C PRO A 254 29.32 18.86 -55.31
N THR A 255 30.59 19.06 -54.95
CA THR A 255 31.22 20.35 -54.67
C THR A 255 31.52 21.09 -55.98
N GLY A 256 31.20 22.38 -56.06
CA GLY A 256 31.72 23.26 -57.13
C GLY A 256 30.99 24.59 -57.37
N GLY A 257 31.42 25.66 -56.67
CA GLY A 257 31.85 26.94 -57.29
C GLY A 257 30.88 27.96 -57.93
N ILE A 258 30.66 29.08 -57.20
CA ILE A 258 30.85 30.52 -57.56
C ILE A 258 29.93 31.27 -58.57
N ARG A 259 29.55 32.50 -58.11
CA ARG A 259 29.11 33.77 -58.78
C ARG A 259 27.65 33.90 -59.26
N ARG A 260 26.89 34.81 -58.65
CA ARG A 260 26.96 36.29 -58.84
C ARG A 260 26.48 37.00 -57.58
#